data_AF-A0A5M4FBP7-F1
#
_entry.id   AF-A0A5M4FBP7-F1
#
_cell.length_a   1.000
_cell.length_b   1.000
_cell.length_c   1.000
_cell.angle_alpha   90.00
_cell.angle_beta   90.00
_cell.angle_gamma   90.00
#
_symmetry.space_group_name_H-M   'P 1'
#
loop_
_entity.id
_entity.type
_entity.pdbx_description
1 polymer ?
#
loop_
_entity_poly.entity_id
_entity_poly.type
_entity_poly.pdbx_seq_one_letter_code
_entity_poly.pdbx_strand_id
1 'polypeptide(L)'
;MRIAATVLLSPGDGPRALDPFTGAPLPDPFPEAPHAGPVHVVSAMHDDIATPELVRGLEARLRAAGWPTTWTEVDADHGSIAMTRYDAELDRFEPADDDAVAAGRRVAELVASASW
;
A
#
# COMPACT_ATOMS: atom_id res chain seq x y z
N MET A 1 -15.89 -16.64 5.28
CA MET A 1 -15.09 -15.99 4.23
C MET A 1 -13.63 -16.17 4.60
N ARG A 2 -12.78 -16.68 3.70
CA ARG A 2 -11.33 -16.78 3.92
C ARG A 2 -10.66 -15.77 2.99
N ILE A 3 -9.86 -14.86 3.53
CA ILE A 3 -9.06 -13.92 2.73
C ILE A 3 -7.91 -14.74 2.13
N ALA A 4 -7.77 -14.71 0.81
CA ALA A 4 -6.72 -15.44 0.09
C ALA A 4 -5.37 -14.72 0.16
N ALA A 5 -5.38 -13.40 0.01
CA ALA A 5 -4.23 -12.53 0.20
C ALA A 5 -4.69 -11.09 0.53
N THR A 6 -3.78 -10.31 1.10
CA THR A 6 -3.94 -8.86 1.30
C THR A 6 -2.98 -8.13 0.38
N VAL A 7 -3.44 -7.07 -0.27
CA VAL A 7 -2.58 -6.17 -1.05
C VAL A 7 -2.63 -4.79 -0.43
N LEU A 8 -1.47 -4.25 -0.06
CA LEU A 8 -1.34 -2.90 0.48
C LEU A 8 -0.73 -2.00 -0.59
N LEU A 9 -1.41 -0.91 -0.94
CA LEU A 9 -0.98 0.04 -1.97
C LEU A 9 -0.44 1.29 -1.29
N SER A 10 0.85 1.57 -1.46
CA SER A 10 1.59 2.63 -0.76
C SER A 10 1.22 2.80 0.72
N PRO A 11 1.23 1.74 1.55
CA PRO A 11 0.93 1.89 2.97
C PRO A 11 2.09 2.56 3.71
N GLY A 12 1.86 3.63 4.48
CA GLY A 12 2.92 4.28 5.25
C GLY A 12 3.08 3.74 6.67
N ASP A 13 4.32 3.60 7.15
CA ASP A 13 4.62 3.56 8.60
C ASP A 13 4.83 4.98 9.17
N GLY A 14 5.05 5.07 10.48
CA GLY A 14 5.52 6.26 11.17
C GLY A 14 4.57 6.74 12.27
N PRO A 15 4.96 7.78 13.02
CA PRO A 15 4.20 8.26 14.19
C PRO A 15 2.83 8.86 13.82
N ARG A 16 2.61 9.17 12.54
CA ARG A 16 1.33 9.67 12.02
C ARG A 16 0.52 8.59 11.30
N ALA A 17 1.06 7.39 11.14
CA ALA A 17 0.34 6.29 10.51
C ALA A 17 -0.71 5.75 11.49
N LEU A 18 -1.95 5.66 11.01
CA LEU A 18 -3.08 5.14 11.77
C LEU A 18 -3.58 3.88 11.08
N ASP A 19 -4.04 2.93 11.88
CA ASP A 19 -4.84 1.82 11.38
C ASP A 19 -6.12 2.40 10.74
N PRO A 20 -6.37 2.14 9.43
CA PRO A 20 -7.44 2.80 8.70
C PRO A 20 -8.85 2.36 9.13
N PHE A 21 -8.97 1.28 9.90
CA PHE A 21 -10.25 0.77 10.39
C PHE A 21 -10.59 1.29 11.78
N THR A 22 -9.57 1.51 12.62
CA THR A 22 -9.76 1.90 14.03
C THR A 22 -9.39 3.35 14.32
N GLY A 23 -8.57 3.97 13.46
CA GLY A 23 -7.97 5.29 13.71
C GLY A 23 -6.93 5.30 14.83
N ALA A 24 -6.59 4.15 15.40
CA ALA A 24 -5.54 4.03 16.41
C ALA A 24 -4.15 4.07 15.77
N PRO A 25 -3.10 4.45 16.52
CA PRO A 25 -1.72 4.26 16.07
C PRO A 25 -1.45 2.80 15.69
N LEU A 26 -0.57 2.58 14.70
CA LEU A 26 -0.15 1.24 14.34
C LEU A 26 0.47 0.50 15.56
N PRO A 27 0.17 -0.79 15.77
CA PRO A 27 0.66 -1.53 16.94
C PRO A 27 2.19 -1.61 17.00
N ASP A 28 2.77 -1.30 18.15
CA ASP A 28 4.20 -1.46 18.41
C ASP A 28 4.42 -2.29 19.70
N PRO A 29 4.86 -3.57 19.59
CA PRO A 29 5.17 -4.29 18.34
C PRO A 29 3.90 -4.71 17.57
N PHE A 30 4.06 -5.07 16.29
CA PHE A 30 2.99 -5.74 15.53
C PHE A 30 2.69 -7.12 16.15
N PRO A 31 1.42 -7.55 16.17
CA PRO A 31 1.06 -8.88 16.66
C PRO A 31 1.68 -9.97 15.77
N GLU A 32 2.15 -11.04 16.42
CA GLU A 32 2.62 -12.24 15.74
C GLU A 32 1.49 -12.86 14.92
N ALA A 33 1.79 -13.29 13.69
CA ALA A 33 0.79 -13.87 12.81
C ALA A 33 1.25 -15.16 12.12
N PRO A 34 1.45 -16.26 12.88
CA PRO A 34 1.94 -17.54 12.35
C PRO A 34 0.99 -18.21 11.33
N HIS A 35 -0.23 -17.70 11.19
CA HIS A 35 -1.26 -18.19 10.26
C HIS A 35 -1.79 -17.08 9.33
N ALA A 36 -1.09 -15.94 9.22
CA ALA A 36 -1.45 -14.91 8.26
C ALA A 36 -1.39 -15.45 6.82
N GLY A 37 -2.34 -15.01 6.00
CA GLY A 37 -2.23 -15.15 4.55
C GLY A 37 -1.14 -14.21 3.98
N PRO A 38 -0.74 -14.40 2.71
CA PRO A 38 0.19 -13.52 2.01
C PRO A 38 -0.20 -12.04 2.09
N VAL A 39 0.80 -11.18 2.29
CA VAL A 39 0.67 -9.72 2.23
C VAL A 39 1.57 -9.18 1.13
N HIS A 40 0.97 -8.68 0.05
CA HIS A 40 1.70 -8.06 -1.05
C HIS A 40 1.75 -6.55 -0.84
N VAL A 41 2.94 -6.01 -0.64
CA VAL A 41 3.18 -4.57 -0.49
C VAL A 41 3.58 -4.00 -1.84
N VAL A 42 2.79 -3.05 -2.35
CA VAL A 42 3.05 -2.34 -3.60
C VAL A 42 3.44 -0.91 -3.27
N SER A 43 4.62 -0.47 -3.69
CA SER A 43 5.15 0.87 -3.43
C SER A 43 5.20 1.69 -4.72
N ALA A 44 4.61 2.87 -4.72
CA ALA A 44 4.82 3.87 -5.76
C ALA A 44 6.22 4.49 -5.62
N MET A 45 7.00 4.49 -6.71
CA MET A 45 8.40 4.96 -6.70
C MET A 45 8.53 6.47 -6.49
N HIS A 46 7.50 7.24 -6.85
CA HIS A 46 7.46 8.69 -6.80
C HIS A 46 6.45 9.20 -5.76
N ASP A 47 6.08 8.36 -4.79
CA ASP A 47 5.19 8.74 -3.69
C ASP A 47 5.91 9.67 -2.71
N ASP A 48 5.40 10.87 -2.53
CA ASP A 48 5.90 11.88 -1.59
C ASP A 48 5.05 11.98 -0.31
N ILE A 49 3.95 11.21 -0.22
CA ILE A 49 3.06 11.15 0.95
C ILE A 49 3.39 9.92 1.80
N ALA A 50 3.26 8.75 1.21
CA ALA A 50 3.68 7.47 1.77
C ALA A 50 4.99 7.06 1.10
N THR A 51 6.07 7.77 1.45
CA THR A 51 7.36 7.60 0.77
C THR A 51 7.83 6.15 0.78
N PRO A 52 8.59 5.69 -0.23
CA PRO A 52 9.09 4.32 -0.28
C PRO A 52 9.79 3.86 1.00
N GLU A 53 10.45 4.76 1.72
CA GLU A 53 11.07 4.48 3.02
C GLU A 53 10.05 4.15 4.11
N LEU A 54 8.95 4.90 4.18
CA LEU A 54 7.85 4.63 5.13
C LEU A 54 7.18 3.30 4.82
N VAL A 55 6.94 3.03 3.53
CA VAL A 55 6.34 1.76 3.07
C VAL A 55 7.25 0.59 3.42
N ARG A 56 8.56 0.74 3.19
CA ARG A 56 9.55 -0.28 3.53
C ARG A 56 9.69 -0.49 5.04
N GLY A 57 9.55 0.57 5.84
CA GLY A 57 9.50 0.47 7.30
C GLY A 57 8.35 -0.41 7.78
N LEU A 58 7.16 -0.23 7.21
CA LEU A 58 6.00 -1.05 7.52
C LEU A 58 6.21 -2.52 7.14
N GLU A 59 6.69 -2.78 5.92
CA GLU A 59 7.01 -4.15 5.45
C GLU A 59 7.99 -4.84 6.40
N ALA A 60 9.04 -4.13 6.82
CA ALA A 60 10.04 -4.68 7.72
C ALA A 60 9.45 -5.07 9.08
N ARG A 61 8.54 -4.26 9.63
CA ARG A 61 7.84 -4.57 10.90
C ARG A 61 6.89 -5.75 10.76
N LEU A 62 6.12 -5.82 9.68
CA LEU A 62 5.24 -6.96 9.38
C LEU A 62 6.07 -8.25 9.25
N ARG A 63 7.15 -8.22 8.45
CA ARG A 63 8.04 -9.37 8.29
C ARG A 63 8.67 -9.79 9.61
N ALA A 64 9.11 -8.84 10.44
CA ALA A 64 9.67 -9.13 11.76
C ALA A 64 8.67 -9.81 12.71
N ALA A 65 7.37 -9.49 12.58
CA ALA A 65 6.27 -10.15 13.30
C ALA A 65 5.81 -11.48 12.65
N GLY A 66 6.53 -11.98 11.65
CA GLY A 66 6.28 -13.28 11.01
C GLY A 66 5.21 -13.25 9.91
N TRP A 67 4.79 -12.08 9.43
CA TRP A 67 3.85 -11.99 8.31
C TRP A 67 4.56 -12.32 6.98
N PRO A 68 3.93 -13.12 6.09
CA PRO A 68 4.50 -13.49 4.80
C PRO A 68 4.36 -12.33 3.80
N THR A 69 5.33 -11.41 3.81
CA THR A 69 5.34 -10.22 2.96
C THR A 69 6.06 -10.44 1.62
N THR A 70 5.55 -9.80 0.56
CA THR A 70 6.31 -9.56 -0.69
C THR A 70 6.32 -8.08 -1.02
N TRP A 71 7.32 -7.63 -1.79
CA TRP A 71 7.48 -6.24 -2.19
C TRP A 71 7.45 -6.09 -3.70
N THR A 72 6.75 -5.07 -4.22
CA THR A 72 6.76 -4.71 -5.64
C THR A 72 6.73 -3.20 -5.80
N GLU A 73 7.62 -2.67 -6.62
CA GLU A 73 7.63 -1.26 -7.00
C GLU A 73 6.87 -1.04 -8.30
N VAL A 74 6.20 0.11 -8.39
CA VAL A 74 5.53 0.59 -9.59
C VAL A 74 5.95 2.03 -9.87
N ASP A 75 6.17 2.32 -11.15
CA ASP A 75 6.43 3.68 -11.63
C ASP A 75 5.12 4.49 -11.55
N ALA A 76 4.92 5.12 -10.40
CA ALA A 76 3.72 5.83 -10.00
C ALA A 76 4.04 6.81 -8.87
N ASP A 77 3.11 7.74 -8.61
CA ASP A 77 3.01 8.60 -7.44
C ASP A 77 1.84 8.15 -6.54
N HIS A 78 1.59 8.90 -5.45
CA HIS A 78 0.54 8.58 -4.48
C HIS A 78 -0.87 8.49 -5.09
N GLY A 79 -1.18 9.32 -6.09
CA GLY A 79 -2.45 9.31 -6.80
C GLY A 79 -2.49 8.30 -7.94
N SER A 80 -1.46 8.28 -8.78
CA SER A 80 -1.45 7.48 -10.01
C SER A 80 -1.42 5.97 -9.75
N ILE A 81 -0.92 5.52 -8.59
CA ILE A 81 -1.03 4.13 -8.14
C ILE A 81 -2.50 3.64 -8.05
N ALA A 82 -3.44 4.58 -7.86
CA ALA A 82 -4.87 4.33 -7.76
C ALA A 82 -5.67 4.85 -8.98
N MET A 83 -5.02 5.14 -10.11
CA MET A 83 -5.63 5.77 -11.29
C MET A 83 -6.23 7.16 -11.00
N THR A 84 -5.63 7.92 -10.09
CA THR A 84 -6.10 9.25 -9.72
C THR A 84 -5.03 10.32 -9.90
N ARG A 85 -5.46 11.57 -9.97
CA ARG A 85 -4.62 12.77 -9.88
C ARG A 85 -5.06 13.58 -8.68
N TYR A 86 -4.10 14.14 -7.94
CA TYR A 86 -4.42 15.10 -6.90
C TYR A 86 -4.78 16.48 -7.51
N ASP A 87 -5.98 16.95 -7.22
CA ASP A 87 -6.41 18.32 -7.44
C ASP A 87 -6.10 19.15 -6.18
N ALA A 88 -5.13 20.04 -6.29
CA ALA A 88 -4.69 20.89 -5.19
C ALA A 88 -5.65 22.06 -4.88
N GLU A 89 -6.49 22.48 -5.84
CA GLU A 89 -7.49 23.52 -5.62
C GLU A 89 -8.66 22.99 -4.79
N LEU A 90 -9.05 21.73 -5.02
CA LEU A 90 -10.14 21.04 -4.32
C LEU A 90 -9.68 20.17 -3.15
N ASP A 91 -8.37 20.05 -2.94
CA ASP A 91 -7.73 19.20 -1.92
C ASP A 91 -8.28 17.76 -1.96
N ARG A 92 -8.33 17.16 -3.15
CA ARG A 92 -8.86 15.80 -3.34
C ARG A 92 -8.24 15.09 -4.52
N PHE A 93 -8.30 13.76 -4.49
CA PHE A 93 -7.99 12.93 -5.64
C PHE A 93 -9.18 12.85 -6.59
N GLU A 94 -8.92 13.03 -7.88
CA GLU A 94 -9.89 12.89 -8.96
C GLU A 94 -9.48 11.75 -9.91
N PRO A 95 -10.43 11.07 -10.56
CA PRO A 95 -10.10 10.08 -11.58
C PRO A 95 -9.21 10.68 -12.67
N ALA A 96 -8.13 9.99 -13.03
CA ALA A 96 -7.26 10.42 -14.11
C ALA A 96 -7.72 9.87 -15.47
N ASP A 97 -7.41 10.58 -16.54
CA ASP A 97 -7.63 10.19 -17.93
C ASP A 97 -6.34 10.21 -18.79
N ASP A 98 -5.19 10.35 -18.14
CA ASP A 98 -3.85 10.43 -18.73
C ASP A 98 -2.97 9.21 -18.35
N ASP A 99 -1.65 9.39 -18.36
CA ASP A 99 -0.66 8.34 -18.09
C ASP A 99 -0.83 7.70 -16.70
N ALA A 100 -1.47 8.37 -15.74
CA ALA A 100 -1.79 7.79 -14.43
C ALA A 100 -2.70 6.54 -14.53
N VAL A 101 -3.48 6.41 -15.60
CA VAL A 101 -4.29 5.22 -15.87
C VAL A 101 -3.40 4.00 -16.14
N ALA A 102 -2.26 4.16 -16.78
CA ALA A 102 -1.36 3.04 -17.08
C ALA A 102 -0.72 2.50 -15.80
N ALA A 103 -0.26 3.38 -14.90
CA ALA A 103 0.27 3.02 -13.60
C ALA A 103 -0.75 2.25 -12.76
N GLY A 104 -1.97 2.77 -12.60
CA GLY A 104 -2.99 2.08 -11.84
C GLY A 104 -3.48 0.78 -12.50
N ARG A 105 -3.41 0.63 -13.83
CA ARG A 105 -3.70 -0.66 -14.49
C ARG A 105 -2.68 -1.73 -14.09
N ARG A 106 -1.41 -1.35 -14.02
CA ARG A 106 -0.36 -2.26 -13.54
C ARG A 106 -0.64 -2.72 -12.10
N VAL A 107 -1.11 -1.83 -11.25
CA VAL A 107 -1.52 -2.16 -9.87
C VAL A 107 -2.74 -3.08 -9.85
N ALA A 108 -3.75 -2.81 -10.68
CA ALA A 108 -4.93 -3.67 -10.79
C ALA A 108 -4.58 -5.11 -11.21
N GLU A 109 -3.59 -5.29 -12.09
CA GLU A 109 -3.06 -6.62 -12.46
C GLU A 109 -2.39 -7.33 -11.26
N LEU A 110 -1.62 -6.60 -10.45
CA LEU A 110 -1.01 -7.14 -9.23
C LEU A 110 -2.09 -7.61 -8.24
N VAL A 111 -3.15 -6.81 -8.06
CA VAL A 111 -4.30 -7.18 -7.22
C VAL A 111 -5.01 -8.42 -7.76
N ALA A 112 -5.31 -8.45 -9.07
CA ALA A 112 -6.01 -9.58 -9.69
C ALA A 112 -5.22 -10.89 -9.61
N SER A 113 -3.89 -10.81 -9.58
CA SER A 113 -2.99 -11.97 -9.47
C SER A 113 -2.50 -12.25 -8.05
N ALA A 114 -2.97 -11.54 -7.03
CA ALA A 114 -2.47 -11.67 -5.65
C ALA A 114 -2.89 -12.97 -4.95
N SER A 115 -3.87 -13.69 -5.50
CA SER A 115 -4.33 -14.97 -4.93
C SER A 115 -3.92 -16.11 -5.87
N TRP A 116 -2.90 -16.86 -5.45
CA TRP A 116 -2.46 -18.11 -6.08
C TRP A 116 -2.89 -19.29 -5.22
#